data_AF-A0A3S1F1N0-F1
#
_entry.id   AF-A0A3S1F1N0-F1
#
_cell.length_a   1.000
_cell.length_b   1.000
_cell.length_c   1.000
_cell.angle_alpha   90.00
_cell.angle_beta   90.00
_cell.angle_gamma   90.00
#
_symmetry.space_group_name_H-M   'P 1'
#
loop_
_entity.id
_entity.type
_entity.pdbx_description
1 polymer ?
#
loop_
_entity_poly.entity_id
_entity_poly.type
_entity_poly.pdbx_seq_one_letter_code
_entity_poly.pdbx_strand_id
1 'polypeptide(L)'
;VSDSAIYFVPYLLPGASKPTLQWSPTGGLSTSGNLTYMPEPGTGWKDIDPAKYDNIIDAFRNEAVYKAAEKLLGKDMPDMATSLLVGGGTEKTASGGAFYASGCVPHDCGGNDGFMAVDPANQKLYFARRGDKPEPDAWPARTTWPA
;
A
#
# COMPACT_ATOMS: atom_id res chain seq x y z
N VAL A 1 6.13 -37.22 -19.66
CA VAL A 1 5.87 -35.78 -19.37
C VAL A 1 6.73 -35.42 -18.19
N SER A 2 7.72 -34.53 -18.39
CA SER A 2 8.73 -34.13 -17.39
C SER A 2 8.11 -33.38 -16.21
N ASP A 3 8.78 -33.45 -15.06
CA ASP A 3 8.51 -32.83 -13.76
C ASP A 3 8.16 -31.32 -13.84
N SER A 4 6.96 -31.02 -14.30
CA SER A 4 6.48 -29.65 -14.44
C SER A 4 5.85 -29.25 -13.10
N ALA A 5 6.58 -28.49 -12.29
CA ALA A 5 6.03 -27.85 -11.10
C ALA A 5 5.23 -26.60 -11.50
N ILE A 6 4.04 -26.43 -10.94
CA ILE A 6 3.19 -25.24 -11.06
C ILE A 6 3.50 -24.33 -9.89
N TYR A 7 3.83 -23.06 -10.16
CA TYR A 7 4.12 -22.07 -9.12
C TYR A 7 2.96 -21.11 -8.91
N PHE A 8 2.61 -20.88 -7.65
CA PHE A 8 1.64 -19.90 -7.21
C PHE A 8 2.39 -18.71 -6.61
N VAL A 9 2.52 -17.65 -7.41
CA VAL A 9 3.16 -16.41 -6.99
C VAL A 9 2.11 -15.51 -6.33
N PRO A 10 2.28 -15.14 -5.04
CA PRO A 10 1.31 -14.30 -4.35
C PRO A 10 1.33 -12.86 -4.90
N TYR A 11 0.16 -12.23 -4.95
CA TYR A 11 0.08 -10.77 -5.04
C TYR A 11 0.48 -10.17 -3.69
N LEU A 12 1.50 -9.32 -3.70
CA LEU A 12 2.06 -8.69 -2.51
C LEU A 12 1.61 -7.25 -2.43
N LEU A 13 1.06 -6.90 -1.27
CA LEU A 13 0.77 -5.51 -0.91
C LEU A 13 2.00 -4.88 -0.25
N PRO A 14 2.09 -3.54 -0.23
CA PRO A 14 3.12 -2.84 0.52
C PRO A 14 3.26 -3.37 1.97
N GLY A 15 4.49 -3.70 2.38
CA GLY A 15 4.81 -4.28 3.68
C GLY A 15 4.53 -5.80 3.82
N ALA A 16 3.96 -6.46 2.81
CA ALA A 16 3.65 -7.88 2.88
C ALA A 16 4.85 -8.78 2.53
N SER A 17 4.98 -9.89 3.24
CA SER A 17 5.79 -11.05 2.87
C SER A 17 4.93 -12.30 2.90
N LYS A 18 4.90 -13.07 1.82
CA LYS A 18 4.04 -14.26 1.67
C LYS A 18 4.80 -15.44 1.07
N PRO A 19 4.44 -16.68 1.42
CA PRO A 19 5.03 -17.85 0.80
C PRO A 19 4.66 -17.93 -0.68
N THR A 20 5.64 -18.25 -1.51
CA THR A 20 5.41 -18.77 -2.85
C THR A 20 5.20 -20.27 -2.73
N LEU A 21 4.13 -20.75 -3.35
CA LEU A 21 3.80 -22.16 -3.31
C LEU A 21 4.18 -22.79 -4.64
N GLN A 22 4.55 -24.07 -4.60
CA GLN A 22 4.74 -24.90 -5.77
C GLN A 22 3.93 -26.18 -5.61
N TRP A 23 3.41 -26.69 -6.72
CA TRP A 23 2.73 -27.98 -6.77
C TRP A 23 3.29 -28.83 -7.90
N SER A 24 3.52 -30.11 -7.66
CA SER A 24 3.80 -31.09 -8.72
C SER A 24 2.97 -32.36 -8.54
N PRO A 25 2.73 -33.15 -9.61
CA PRO A 25 1.97 -34.39 -9.51
C PRO A 25 2.55 -35.41 -8.51
N THR A 26 3.87 -35.40 -8.32
CA THR A 26 4.59 -36.33 -7.43
C THR A 26 4.85 -35.76 -6.03
N GLY A 27 5.03 -34.44 -5.91
CA GLY A 27 5.42 -33.77 -4.67
C GLY A 27 4.30 -33.08 -3.91
N GLY A 28 3.11 -32.95 -4.51
CA GLY A 28 2.00 -32.21 -3.91
C GLY A 28 2.30 -30.73 -3.73
N LEU A 29 1.51 -30.04 -2.90
CA LEU A 29 1.69 -28.61 -2.61
C LEU A 29 2.77 -28.42 -1.54
N SER A 30 3.78 -27.60 -1.85
CA SER A 30 4.86 -27.25 -0.93
C SER A 30 5.21 -25.76 -1.04
N THR A 31 5.91 -25.22 -0.05
CA THR A 31 6.44 -23.85 -0.13
C THR A 31 7.78 -23.87 -0.88
N SER A 32 7.92 -23.04 -1.90
CA SER A 32 9.17 -22.88 -2.66
C SER A 32 10.05 -21.74 -2.15
N GLY A 33 9.49 -20.84 -1.32
CA GLY A 33 10.22 -19.74 -0.69
C GLY A 33 9.26 -18.65 -0.20
N ASN A 34 9.80 -17.52 0.27
CA ASN A 34 9.02 -16.32 0.60
C ASN A 34 9.34 -15.21 -0.39
N LEU A 35 8.31 -14.46 -0.80
CA LEU A 35 8.46 -13.22 -1.55
C LEU A 35 7.98 -12.06 -0.69
N THR A 36 8.71 -10.95 -0.75
CA THR A 36 8.42 -9.72 -0.04
C THR A 36 8.20 -8.60 -1.04
N TYR A 37 7.24 -7.71 -0.74
CA TYR A 37 7.00 -6.54 -1.56
C TYR A 37 8.27 -5.71 -1.72
N MET A 38 8.54 -5.25 -2.94
CA MET A 38 9.66 -4.35 -3.24
C MET A 38 9.14 -3.20 -4.10
N PRO A 39 9.34 -1.93 -3.69
CA PRO A 39 9.05 -0.79 -4.55
C PRO A 39 10.03 -0.74 -5.72
N GLU A 40 9.73 0.09 -6.72
CA GLU A 40 10.59 0.34 -7.86
C GLU A 40 11.89 1.04 -7.41
N PRO A 41 13.05 0.39 -7.53
CA PRO A 41 14.30 0.90 -6.97
C PRO A 41 14.77 2.17 -7.68
N GLY A 42 15.31 3.11 -6.92
CA GLY A 42 15.88 4.37 -7.43
C GLY A 42 14.85 5.48 -7.67
N THR A 43 13.56 5.24 -7.43
CA THR A 43 12.52 6.27 -7.57
C THR A 43 12.43 7.16 -6.33
N GLY A 44 12.40 8.47 -6.56
CA GLY A 44 12.37 9.51 -5.52
C GLY A 44 11.09 10.36 -5.54
N TRP A 45 11.00 11.32 -4.63
CA TRP A 45 9.87 12.25 -4.50
C TRP A 45 9.59 13.06 -5.77
N LYS A 46 10.64 13.39 -6.54
CA LYS A 46 10.53 14.10 -7.83
C LYS A 46 9.92 13.25 -8.95
N ASP A 47 9.88 11.93 -8.78
CA ASP A 47 9.38 10.97 -9.76
C ASP A 47 7.90 10.62 -9.52
N ILE A 48 7.26 11.27 -8.53
CA ILE A 48 5.84 11.12 -8.23
C ILE A 48 5.01 11.84 -9.29
N ASP A 49 4.08 11.11 -9.90
CA ASP A 49 3.17 11.61 -10.91
C ASP A 49 1.77 11.03 -10.68
N PRO A 50 0.89 11.74 -9.95
CA PRO A 50 -0.44 11.22 -9.60
C PRO A 50 -1.34 11.00 -10.82
N ALA A 51 -1.03 11.61 -11.98
CA ALA A 51 -1.80 11.39 -13.20
C ALA A 51 -1.60 9.98 -13.79
N LYS A 52 -0.57 9.24 -13.34
CA LYS A 52 -0.30 7.84 -13.74
C LYS A 52 -0.89 6.82 -12.78
N TYR A 53 -1.52 7.25 -11.70
CA TYR A 53 -2.05 6.34 -10.68
C TYR A 53 -3.50 5.99 -10.99
N ASP A 54 -3.79 4.70 -11.03
CA ASP A 54 -5.17 4.23 -11.09
C ASP A 54 -5.82 4.38 -9.70
N ASN A 55 -5.03 4.14 -8.65
CA ASN A 55 -5.44 4.26 -7.25
C ASN A 55 -4.31 4.83 -6.39
N ILE A 56 -4.63 5.44 -5.25
CA ILE A 56 -3.62 6.03 -4.35
C ILE A 56 -2.60 5.01 -3.84
N ILE A 57 -2.97 3.73 -3.73
CA ILE A 57 -2.05 2.64 -3.35
C ILE A 57 -0.88 2.49 -4.33
N ASP A 58 -1.02 2.95 -5.58
CA ASP A 58 0.07 2.93 -6.56
C ASP A 58 1.25 3.82 -6.17
N ALA A 59 1.02 4.81 -5.29
CA ALA A 59 2.09 5.64 -4.75
C ALA A 59 3.16 4.83 -4.00
N PHE A 60 2.81 3.67 -3.42
CA PHE A 60 3.77 2.78 -2.74
C PHE A 60 4.76 2.10 -3.70
N ARG A 61 4.50 2.12 -5.02
CA ARG A 61 5.49 1.64 -6.01
C ARG A 61 6.73 2.53 -6.02
N ASN A 62 6.62 3.79 -5.62
CA ASN A 62 7.75 4.70 -5.49
C ASN A 62 8.56 4.38 -4.21
N GLU A 63 9.87 4.18 -4.34
CA GLU A 63 10.75 3.76 -3.24
C GLU A 63 10.82 4.79 -2.11
N ALA A 64 10.86 6.09 -2.42
CA ALA A 64 10.89 7.13 -1.40
C ALA A 64 9.56 7.18 -0.61
N VAL A 65 8.42 7.04 -1.29
CA VAL A 65 7.11 6.94 -0.65
C VAL A 65 7.02 5.68 0.21
N TYR A 66 7.41 4.53 -0.34
CA TYR A 66 7.41 3.25 0.38
C TYR A 66 8.22 3.34 1.69
N LYS A 67 9.45 3.83 1.63
CA LYS A 67 10.33 3.96 2.81
C LYS A 67 9.77 4.96 3.84
N ALA A 68 9.19 6.06 3.38
CA ALA A 68 8.55 7.02 4.28
C ALA A 68 7.31 6.41 4.96
N ALA A 69 6.52 5.64 4.23
CA ALA A 69 5.36 4.94 4.76
C ALA A 69 5.77 3.82 5.72
N GLU A 70 6.78 3.02 5.40
CA GLU A 70 7.33 1.99 6.27
C GLU A 70 7.82 2.57 7.60
N LYS A 71 8.54 3.70 7.55
CA LYS A 71 8.99 4.41 8.76
C LYS A 71 7.83 4.91 9.62
N LEU A 72 6.73 5.33 8.99
CA LEU A 72 5.60 5.98 9.65
C LEU A 72 4.58 4.96 10.19
N LEU A 73 4.29 3.92 9.42
CA LEU A 73 3.28 2.90 9.71
C LEU A 73 3.88 1.65 10.39
N GLY A 74 5.13 1.31 10.09
CA GLY A 74 5.78 0.11 10.59
C GLY A 74 4.94 -1.14 10.35
N LYS A 75 4.59 -1.83 11.44
CA LYS A 75 3.76 -3.05 11.42
C LYS A 75 2.35 -2.83 10.86
N ASP A 76 1.84 -1.59 10.86
CA ASP A 76 0.48 -1.28 10.41
C ASP A 76 0.40 -1.06 8.89
N MET A 77 1.55 -1.06 8.18
CA MET A 77 1.64 -0.84 6.74
C MET A 77 0.82 -1.83 5.90
N PRO A 78 0.84 -3.16 6.15
CA PRO A 78 0.04 -4.10 5.35
C PRO A 78 -1.46 -3.86 5.48
N ASP A 79 -1.95 -3.53 6.67
CA ASP A 79 -3.37 -3.27 6.89
C ASP A 79 -3.78 -1.92 6.29
N MET A 80 -2.94 -0.89 6.41
CA MET A 80 -3.16 0.39 5.75
C MET A 80 -3.22 0.22 4.23
N ALA A 81 -2.26 -0.51 3.64
CA ALA A 81 -2.28 -0.80 2.21
C ALA A 81 -3.57 -1.55 1.81
N THR A 82 -4.01 -2.52 2.61
CA THR A 82 -5.26 -3.25 2.38
C THR A 82 -6.48 -2.33 2.41
N SER A 83 -6.51 -1.36 3.33
CA SER A 83 -7.58 -0.36 3.43
C SER A 83 -7.65 0.64 2.27
N LEU A 84 -6.65 0.65 1.38
CA LEU A 84 -6.57 1.54 0.22
C LEU A 84 -6.82 0.80 -1.11
N LEU A 85 -7.19 -0.50 -1.06
CA LEU A 85 -7.25 -1.35 -2.26
C LEU A 85 -8.43 -1.03 -3.19
N VAL A 86 -9.60 -0.77 -2.61
CA VAL A 86 -10.80 -0.43 -3.39
C VAL A 86 -11.01 1.07 -3.29
N GLY A 87 -10.75 1.78 -4.37
CA GLY A 87 -10.87 3.24 -4.42
C GLY A 87 -11.01 3.75 -5.85
N GLY A 88 -11.06 5.07 -5.98
CA GLY A 88 -10.90 5.75 -7.25
C GLY A 88 -9.49 6.33 -7.40
N GLY A 89 -9.29 7.05 -8.50
CA GLY A 89 -8.07 7.83 -8.74
C GLY A 89 -7.85 8.92 -7.69
N THR A 90 -6.72 9.62 -7.81
CA THR A 90 -6.32 10.63 -6.82
C THR A 90 -6.98 11.99 -7.06
N GLU A 91 -7.34 12.67 -5.98
CA GLU A 91 -7.77 14.07 -5.96
C GLU A 91 -6.61 14.99 -5.58
N LYS A 92 -6.67 16.26 -5.99
CA LYS A 92 -5.70 17.30 -5.58
C LYS A 92 -6.29 18.16 -4.48
N THR A 93 -5.46 18.51 -3.50
CA THR A 93 -5.81 19.53 -2.49
C THR A 93 -6.01 20.90 -3.15
N ALA A 94 -6.79 21.78 -2.52
CA ALA A 94 -7.09 23.12 -3.06
C ALA A 94 -5.83 24.00 -3.23
N SER A 95 -4.79 23.78 -2.41
CA SER A 95 -3.50 24.45 -2.54
C SER A 95 -2.62 23.88 -3.67
N GLY A 96 -3.01 22.72 -4.23
CA GLY A 96 -2.30 22.03 -5.32
C GLY A 96 -0.99 21.34 -4.91
N GLY A 97 -0.56 21.46 -3.65
CA GLY A 97 0.74 20.92 -3.18
C GLY A 97 0.71 19.44 -2.81
N ALA A 98 -0.46 18.92 -2.45
CA ALA A 98 -0.66 17.52 -2.11
C ALA A 98 -1.81 16.89 -2.92
N PHE A 99 -1.75 15.57 -3.08
CA PHE A 99 -2.84 14.76 -3.62
C PHE A 99 -3.24 13.69 -2.61
N TYR A 100 -4.47 13.21 -2.70
CA TYR A 100 -5.03 12.26 -1.76
C TYR A 100 -6.04 11.33 -2.42
N ALA A 101 -6.35 10.23 -1.77
CA ALA A 101 -7.59 9.50 -2.00
C ALA A 101 -7.99 8.72 -0.74
N SER A 102 -9.23 8.27 -0.72
CA SER A 102 -9.71 7.26 0.21
C SER A 102 -9.90 5.93 -0.52
N GLY A 103 -9.84 4.85 0.24
CA GLY A 103 -10.20 3.52 -0.22
C GLY A 103 -10.88 2.70 0.87
N CYS A 104 -11.23 1.48 0.54
CA CYS A 104 -11.72 0.49 1.48
C CYS A 104 -11.05 -0.88 1.28
N VAL A 105 -11.20 -1.71 2.31
CA VAL A 105 -10.89 -3.13 2.24
C VAL A 105 -11.88 -3.82 1.28
N PRO A 106 -11.42 -4.70 0.36
CA PRO A 106 -12.32 -5.43 -0.53
C PRO A 106 -13.41 -6.18 0.23
N HIS A 107 -14.67 -5.96 -0.16
CA HIS A 107 -15.88 -6.52 0.47
C HIS A 107 -16.20 -6.02 1.89
N ASP A 108 -15.48 -5.02 2.41
CA ASP A 108 -15.68 -4.43 3.76
C ASP A 108 -15.63 -2.89 3.73
N CYS A 109 -16.25 -2.29 2.70
CA CYS A 109 -16.36 -0.83 2.61
C CYS A 109 -17.32 -0.31 3.69
N GLY A 110 -16.86 0.68 4.45
CA GLY A 110 -17.55 1.23 5.61
C GLY A 110 -17.02 0.73 6.96
N GLY A 111 -16.22 -0.34 6.96
CA GLY A 111 -15.59 -0.91 8.15
C GLY A 111 -14.20 -0.34 8.39
N ASN A 112 -13.24 -0.78 7.57
CA ASN A 112 -11.81 -0.47 7.72
C ASN A 112 -11.29 0.46 6.62
N ASP A 113 -12.06 1.50 6.28
CA ASP A 113 -11.70 2.44 5.21
C ASP A 113 -10.38 3.16 5.48
N GLY A 114 -9.58 3.33 4.44
CA GLY A 114 -8.29 3.99 4.47
C GLY A 114 -8.33 5.36 3.79
N PHE A 115 -7.43 6.23 4.21
CA PHE A 115 -7.13 7.51 3.59
C PHE A 115 -5.62 7.65 3.50
N MET A 116 -5.14 8.18 2.37
CA MET A 116 -3.76 8.55 2.19
C MET A 116 -3.67 9.89 1.47
N ALA A 117 -2.81 10.77 1.98
CA ALA A 117 -2.37 11.97 1.29
C ALA A 117 -0.85 11.98 1.15
N VAL A 118 -0.40 12.47 0.01
CA VAL A 118 1.01 12.60 -0.36
C VAL A 118 1.27 14.07 -0.68
N ASP A 119 2.26 14.63 -0.02
CA ASP A 119 2.79 15.98 -0.26
C ASP A 119 4.21 15.84 -0.79
N PRO A 120 4.39 15.78 -2.13
CA PRO A 120 5.71 15.60 -2.72
C PRO A 120 6.66 16.77 -2.43
N ALA A 121 6.14 17.99 -2.35
CA ALA A 121 6.94 19.19 -2.15
C ALA A 121 7.59 19.22 -0.76
N ASN A 122 6.84 18.81 0.27
CA ASN A 122 7.34 18.72 1.64
C ASN A 122 7.86 17.33 2.00
N GLN A 123 7.77 16.36 1.08
CA GLN A 123 8.13 14.96 1.27
C GLN A 123 7.43 14.33 2.49
N LYS A 124 6.12 14.57 2.60
CA LYS A 124 5.29 14.11 3.72
C LYS A 124 4.19 13.18 3.27
N LEU A 125 3.84 12.25 4.15
CA LEU A 125 2.71 11.35 4.01
C LEU A 125 1.78 11.53 5.20
N TYR A 126 0.49 11.37 4.93
CA TYR A 126 -0.56 11.35 5.94
C TYR A 126 -1.46 10.17 5.66
N PHE A 127 -1.80 9.42 6.71
CA PHE A 127 -2.62 8.24 6.64
C PHE A 127 -3.69 8.30 7.72
N ALA A 128 -4.91 7.93 7.39
CA ALA A 128 -5.93 7.65 8.40
C ALA A 128 -6.61 6.33 8.06
N ARG A 129 -6.98 5.57 9.09
CA ARG A 129 -7.74 4.33 8.91
C ARG A 129 -8.87 4.27 9.92
N ARG A 130 -10.05 3.87 9.46
CA ARG A 130 -11.13 3.48 10.36
C ARG A 130 -10.80 2.13 11.01
N GLY A 131 -11.35 1.95 12.19
CA GLY A 131 -11.31 0.72 12.97
C GLY A 131 -12.45 0.73 13.97
N ASP A 132 -12.34 -0.02 15.05
CA ASP A 132 -13.44 -0.19 16.02
C ASP A 132 -13.70 1.06 16.88
N LYS A 133 -12.81 2.05 16.86
CA LYS A 133 -12.92 3.28 17.64
C LYS A 133 -13.77 4.33 16.91
N PRO A 134 -14.41 5.27 17.63
CA PRO A 134 -15.14 6.39 17.01
C PRO A 134 -14.23 7.27 16.13
N GLU A 135 -12.99 7.52 16.58
CA GLU A 135 -11.99 8.26 15.84
C GLU A 135 -11.10 7.33 15.01
N PRO A 136 -10.73 7.71 13.77
CA PRO A 136 -9.78 6.96 12.98
C PRO A 136 -8.39 7.04 13.60
N ASP A 137 -7.63 5.95 13.50
CA ASP A 137 -6.20 5.98 13.76
C ASP A 137 -5.53 6.83 12.66
N ALA A 138 -4.52 7.62 13.03
CA ALA A 138 -3.88 8.57 12.13
C ALA A 138 -2.36 8.59 12.27
N TRP A 139 -1.68 8.67 11.13
CA TRP A 139 -0.23 8.75 11.03
C TRP A 139 0.20 9.87 10.08
N PRO A 140 1.11 10.77 10.49
CA PRO A 140 1.51 11.02 11.87
C PRO A 140 0.29 11.41 12.73
N ALA A 141 0.50 11.62 14.03
CA ALA A 141 -0.57 12.03 14.94
C ALA A 141 -1.39 13.21 14.36
N ARG A 142 -2.71 13.15 14.45
CA ARG A 142 -3.62 14.13 13.81
C ARG A 142 -3.32 15.59 14.16
N THR A 143 -2.76 15.86 15.34
CA THR A 143 -2.34 17.20 15.77
C THR A 143 -1.19 17.78 14.97
N THR A 144 -0.49 16.98 14.17
CA THR A 144 0.61 17.41 13.28
C THR A 144 0.17 17.57 11.83
N TRP A 145 -1.12 17.40 11.55
CA TRP A 145 -1.66 17.54 10.20
C TRP A 145 -1.82 19.03 9.86
N PRO A 146 -1.72 19.39 8.57
CA PRO A 146 -2.04 20.74 8.11
C PRO A 146 -3.47 21.14 8.52
N ALA A 147 -3.62 22.40 8.90
CA ALA A 147 -4.91 23.01 9.26
C ALA A 147 -5.72 23.38 8.00
#